data_AF-A0A7W1UYE8-F1
#
_entry.id   AF-A0A7W1UYE8-F1
#
_cell.length_a   1.000
_cell.length_b   1.000
_cell.length_c   1.000
_cell.angle_alpha   90.00
_cell.angle_beta   90.00
_cell.angle_gamma   90.00
#
_symmetry.space_group_name_H-M   'P 1'
#
loop_
_entity.id
_entity.type
_entity.pdbx_description
1 polymer ?
#
loop_
_entity_poly.entity_id
_entity_poly.type
_entity_poly.pdbx_seq_one_letter_code
_entity_poly.pdbx_strand_id
1 'polypeptide(L)'
;MQPDILITQLQKRDEKAFSEIYKMYSESTLGIIYNIVLDRDLAEEVLQDVFIKVWDKADTYSSNKGRFFTWILNIARNAAIDKTRSKSFKNSRKNLDANNFVHILEDNGNLDQKTNSIGLQKFVKALEPLCIKIIDLLYFKGYTQVEASETLEIPLGTIKTRNRNCLNTLRQSMQD
;
A
#
# COMPACT_ATOMS: atom_id res chain seq x y z
N MET A 1 9.16 0.12 17.89
CA MET A 1 9.09 1.42 18.59
C MET A 1 9.17 2.51 17.52
N GLN A 2 8.44 3.63 17.62
CA GLN A 2 8.54 4.71 16.63
C GLN A 2 9.74 5.61 16.95
N PRO A 3 10.43 6.15 15.94
CA PRO A 3 11.56 7.05 16.17
C PRO A 3 11.07 8.48 16.43
N ASP A 4 10.38 8.71 17.56
CA ASP A 4 9.68 9.98 17.86
C ASP A 4 10.60 11.22 17.80
N ILE A 5 11.87 11.07 18.18
CA ILE A 5 12.88 12.13 18.07
C ILE A 5 13.15 12.46 16.59
N LEU A 6 13.40 11.45 15.74
CA LEU A 6 13.64 11.67 14.31
C LEU A 6 12.42 12.30 13.63
N ILE A 7 11.22 11.89 14.02
CA ILE A 7 9.97 12.47 13.48
C ILE A 7 9.87 13.94 13.86
N THR A 8 10.13 14.29 15.13
CA THR A 8 10.09 15.68 15.60
C THR A 8 11.14 16.55 14.88
N GLN A 9 12.32 16.00 14.62
CA GLN A 9 13.39 16.71 13.90
C GLN A 9 13.08 16.86 12.40
N LEU A 10 12.49 15.83 11.78
CA LEU A 10 11.97 15.92 10.41
C LEU A 10 10.92 17.04 10.28
N GLN A 11 10.02 17.17 11.25
CA GLN A 11 9.01 18.25 11.29
C GLN A 11 9.65 19.64 11.35
N LYS A 12 10.86 19.74 11.90
CA LYS A 12 11.68 20.96 11.93
C LYS A 12 12.60 21.11 10.72
N ARG A 13 12.41 20.29 9.68
CA ARG A 13 13.22 20.29 8.45
C ARG A 13 14.71 19.96 8.69
N ASP A 14 14.98 19.04 9.60
CA ASP A 14 16.33 18.50 9.78
C ASP A 14 16.63 17.44 8.70
N GLU A 15 17.61 17.73 7.85
CA GLU A 15 18.02 16.85 6.73
C GLU A 15 18.60 15.51 7.19
N LYS A 16 19.28 15.47 8.34
CA LYS A 16 19.83 14.21 8.88
C LYS A 16 18.70 13.31 9.35
N ALA A 17 17.69 13.87 10.02
CA ALA A 17 16.51 13.14 10.44
C ALA A 17 15.74 12.59 9.22
N PHE A 18 15.64 13.35 8.14
CA PHE A 18 15.07 12.88 6.89
C PHE A 18 15.86 11.72 6.28
N SER A 19 17.19 11.81 6.23
CA SER A 19 18.05 10.74 5.73
C SER A 19 17.87 9.44 6.52
N GLU A 20 17.80 9.51 7.86
CA GLU A 20 17.56 8.35 8.71
C GLU A 20 16.15 7.77 8.51
N ILE A 21 15.12 8.61 8.41
CA ILE A 21 13.76 8.18 8.10
C ILE A 21 13.69 7.51 6.72
N TYR A 22 14.39 8.05 5.73
CA TYR A 22 14.49 7.43 4.41
C TYR A 22 15.10 6.03 4.49
N LYS A 23 16.24 5.87 5.16
CA LYS A 23 16.89 4.56 5.36
C LYS A 23 15.96 3.56 6.06
N MET A 24 15.22 4.00 7.08
CA MET A 24 14.33 3.14 7.86
C MET A 24 13.11 2.65 7.09
N TYR A 25 12.56 3.46 6.18
CA TYR A 25 11.24 3.20 5.60
C TYR A 25 11.22 2.99 4.08
N SER A 26 12.29 3.34 3.36
CA SER A 26 12.34 3.31 1.89
C SER A 26 12.08 1.92 1.32
N GLU A 27 12.73 0.88 1.82
CA GLU A 27 12.57 -0.50 1.32
C GLU A 27 11.13 -1.01 1.47
N SER A 28 10.55 -0.89 2.67
CA SER A 28 9.17 -1.30 2.91
C SER A 28 8.16 -0.49 2.09
N THR A 29 8.43 0.81 1.90
CA THR A 29 7.60 1.69 1.09
C THR A 29 7.69 1.33 -0.39
N LEU A 30 8.89 0.99 -0.88
CA LEU A 30 9.13 0.55 -2.26
C LEU A 30 8.38 -0.73 -2.57
N GLY A 31 8.41 -1.73 -1.69
CA GLY A 31 7.66 -2.98 -1.87
C GLY A 31 6.16 -2.74 -2.01
N ILE A 32 5.61 -1.79 -1.26
CA ILE A 32 4.18 -1.43 -1.34
C ILE A 32 3.86 -0.71 -2.65
N ILE A 33 4.71 0.23 -3.07
CA ILE A 33 4.55 0.93 -4.36
C ILE A 33 4.62 -0.08 -5.50
N TYR A 34 5.61 -0.96 -5.49
CA TYR A 34 5.82 -2.00 -6.51
C TYR A 34 4.59 -2.89 -6.68
N ASN A 35 3.96 -3.31 -5.59
CA ASN A 35 2.74 -4.12 -5.65
C ASN A 35 1.55 -3.42 -6.34
N ILE A 36 1.57 -2.09 -6.43
CA ILE A 36 0.54 -1.30 -7.11
C ILE A 36 0.92 -1.06 -8.58
N VAL A 37 2.15 -0.59 -8.84
CA VAL A 37 2.58 -0.21 -10.20
C VAL A 37 3.03 -1.41 -11.05
N LEU A 38 3.52 -2.48 -10.42
CA LEU A 38 4.07 -3.69 -11.05
C LEU A 38 5.18 -3.42 -12.08
N ASP A 39 5.99 -2.40 -11.80
CA ASP A 39 7.13 -1.97 -12.61
C ASP A 39 8.18 -1.38 -11.66
N ARG A 40 9.42 -1.87 -11.74
CA ARG A 40 10.46 -1.52 -10.77
C ARG A 40 10.94 -0.08 -10.95
N ASP A 41 11.20 0.34 -12.17
CA ASP A 41 11.72 1.68 -12.47
C ASP A 41 10.69 2.74 -12.09
N LEU A 42 9.41 2.49 -12.40
CA LEU A 42 8.33 3.37 -11.97
C LEU A 42 8.13 3.35 -10.46
N ALA A 43 8.35 2.22 -9.79
CA ALA A 43 8.23 2.15 -8.33
C ALA A 43 9.33 2.99 -7.64
N GLU A 44 10.55 2.95 -8.16
CA GLU A 44 11.67 3.76 -7.66
C GLU A 44 11.44 5.26 -7.91
N GLU A 45 10.91 5.65 -9.07
CA GLU A 45 10.51 7.04 -9.36
C GLU A 45 9.42 7.52 -8.36
N VAL A 46 8.36 6.73 -8.17
CA VAL A 46 7.28 7.07 -7.24
C VAL A 46 7.80 7.12 -5.80
N LEU A 47 8.74 6.27 -5.41
CA LEU A 47 9.36 6.29 -4.09
C LEU A 47 10.02 7.65 -3.82
N GLN A 48 10.75 8.19 -4.79
CA GLN A 48 11.39 9.50 -4.66
C GLN A 48 10.34 10.59 -4.43
N ASP A 49 9.29 10.63 -5.25
CA ASP A 49 8.17 11.57 -5.10
C ASP A 49 7.50 11.46 -3.71
N VAL A 50 7.37 10.24 -3.20
CA VAL A 50 6.78 9.97 -1.89
C VAL A 50 7.61 10.57 -0.78
N PHE A 51 8.93 10.40 -0.82
CA PHE A 51 9.79 10.95 0.23
C PHE A 51 9.92 12.47 0.13
N ILE A 52 9.83 13.07 -1.06
CA ILE A 52 9.66 14.53 -1.20
C ILE A 52 8.35 14.98 -0.52
N LYS A 53 7.23 14.28 -0.76
CA LYS A 53 5.95 14.58 -0.09
C LYS A 53 6.01 14.38 1.43
N VAL A 54 6.76 13.38 1.91
CA VAL A 54 7.00 13.15 3.34
C VAL A 54 7.73 14.34 3.95
N TRP A 55 8.78 14.83 3.30
CA TRP A 55 9.47 16.04 3.71
C TRP A 55 8.51 17.23 3.76
N ASP A 56 7.82 17.51 2.65
CA ASP A 56 6.94 18.66 2.48
C ASP A 56 5.77 18.70 3.47
N LYS A 57 5.24 17.54 3.85
CA LYS A 57 4.06 17.43 4.71
C LYS A 57 4.39 16.98 6.13
N ALA A 58 5.66 16.91 6.52
CA ALA A 58 6.06 16.38 7.81
C ALA A 58 5.31 17.02 8.99
N ASP A 59 5.11 18.35 8.93
CA ASP A 59 4.36 19.17 9.89
C ASP A 59 2.90 18.73 10.08
N THR A 60 2.31 18.07 9.08
CA THR A 60 0.92 17.57 9.14
C THR A 60 0.78 16.24 9.90
N TYR A 61 1.87 15.53 10.15
CA TYR A 61 1.84 14.28 10.91
C TYR A 61 1.44 14.56 12.37
N SER A 62 0.53 13.71 12.88
CA SER A 62 0.19 13.70 14.30
C SER A 62 0.00 12.27 14.78
N SER A 63 0.67 11.94 15.88
CA SER A 63 0.59 10.62 16.51
C SER A 63 -0.82 10.25 16.99
N ASN A 64 -1.68 11.25 17.21
CA ASN A 64 -3.09 11.03 17.57
C ASN A 64 -3.95 10.49 16.40
N LYS A 65 -3.52 10.68 15.14
CA LYS A 65 -4.21 10.22 13.92
C LYS A 65 -3.73 8.85 13.46
N GLY A 66 -2.68 8.33 14.07
CA GLY A 66 -2.14 7.02 13.75
C GLY A 66 -0.62 6.98 13.75
N ARG A 67 -0.09 5.82 13.37
CA ARG A 67 1.35 5.57 13.36
C ARG A 67 2.05 6.31 12.22
N PHE A 68 3.28 6.79 12.46
CA PHE A 68 4.08 7.49 11.44
C PHE A 68 4.26 6.67 10.16
N PHE A 69 4.58 5.39 10.28
CA PHE A 69 4.70 4.51 9.13
C PHE A 69 3.39 4.43 8.33
N THR A 70 2.24 4.31 9.00
CA THR A 70 0.92 4.32 8.34
C THR A 70 0.66 5.63 7.59
N TRP A 71 1.13 6.76 8.11
CA TRP A 71 1.04 8.05 7.43
C TRP A 71 1.91 8.08 6.15
N ILE A 72 3.15 7.57 6.18
CA ILE A 72 3.98 7.40 4.98
C ILE A 72 3.28 6.49 3.96
N LEU A 73 2.73 5.36 4.41
CA LEU A 73 2.06 4.40 3.52
C LEU A 73 0.85 5.00 2.81
N ASN A 74 0.10 5.89 3.46
CA ASN A 74 -1.02 6.58 2.82
C ASN A 74 -0.53 7.51 1.70
N ILE A 75 0.59 8.22 1.91
CA ILE A 75 1.22 9.05 0.88
C ILE A 75 1.69 8.17 -0.28
N ALA A 76 2.37 7.06 0.03
CA ALA A 76 2.90 6.11 -0.95
C ALA A 76 1.81 5.49 -1.82
N ARG A 77 0.76 4.98 -1.20
CA ARG A 77 -0.39 4.38 -1.90
C ARG A 77 -1.05 5.38 -2.83
N ASN A 78 -1.29 6.61 -2.37
CA ASN A 78 -1.92 7.63 -3.20
C ASN A 78 -1.03 7.99 -4.41
N ALA A 79 0.27 8.19 -4.19
CA ALA A 79 1.21 8.49 -5.27
C ALA A 79 1.29 7.35 -6.31
N ALA A 80 1.32 6.10 -5.85
CA ALA A 80 1.33 4.93 -6.73
C ALA A 80 0.05 4.82 -7.57
N ILE A 81 -1.12 5.04 -6.96
CA ILE A 81 -2.42 5.03 -7.66
C ILE A 81 -2.50 6.17 -8.69
N ASP A 82 -2.03 7.36 -8.33
CA ASP A 82 -2.01 8.49 -9.26
C ASP A 82 -1.13 8.18 -10.47
N LYS A 83 0.01 7.49 -10.25
CA LYS A 83 0.88 7.02 -11.34
C LYS A 83 0.17 6.00 -12.23
N THR A 84 -0.59 5.04 -11.68
CA THR A 84 -1.32 4.06 -12.50
C THR A 84 -2.47 4.68 -13.30
N ARG A 85 -3.06 5.77 -12.82
CA ARG A 85 -4.09 6.52 -13.55
C ARG A 85 -3.55 7.38 -14.69
N SER A 86 -2.26 7.67 -14.70
CA SER A 86 -1.63 8.48 -15.75
C SER A 86 -1.80 7.86 -17.14
N LYS A 87 -2.00 8.70 -18.16
CA LYS A 87 -2.13 8.24 -19.57
C LYS A 87 -0.91 7.44 -20.03
N SER A 88 0.28 7.82 -19.56
CA SER A 88 1.54 7.13 -19.86
C SER A 88 1.51 5.67 -19.39
N PHE A 89 1.09 5.44 -18.14
CA PHE A 89 1.00 4.10 -17.57
C PHE A 89 -0.06 3.22 -18.26
N LYS A 90 -1.21 3.80 -18.61
CA LYS A 90 -2.26 3.07 -19.36
C LYS A 90 -1.79 2.65 -20.76
N ASN A 91 -0.89 3.43 -21.37
CA ASN A 91 -0.33 3.10 -22.68
C ASN A 91 0.78 2.05 -22.58
N SER A 92 1.61 2.06 -21.53
CA SER A 92 2.67 1.04 -21.36
C SER A 92 2.09 -0.35 -21.07
N ARG A 93 1.01 -0.46 -20.27
CA ARG A 93 0.35 -1.75 -20.01
C ARG A 93 -0.48 -2.30 -21.18
N LYS A 94 -0.85 -1.50 -22.17
CA LYS A 94 -1.50 -2.04 -23.40
C LYS A 94 -0.56 -2.94 -24.22
N ASN A 95 0.74 -2.86 -24.00
CA ASN A 95 1.75 -3.67 -24.67
C ASN A 95 2.24 -4.87 -23.83
N LEU A 96 1.70 -5.05 -22.60
CA LEU A 96 2.06 -6.15 -21.71
C LEU A 96 0.89 -7.13 -21.66
N ASP A 97 1.02 -8.20 -22.44
CA ASP A 97 0.05 -9.27 -22.59
C ASP A 97 -0.32 -9.93 -21.25
N ALA A 98 -1.55 -10.48 -21.18
CA ALA A 98 -2.28 -10.87 -19.97
C ALA A 98 -1.73 -12.07 -19.16
N ASN A 99 -0.45 -12.43 -19.30
CA ASN A 99 0.12 -13.67 -18.74
C ASN A 99 0.92 -13.52 -17.43
N ASN A 100 1.01 -12.32 -16.85
CA ASN A 100 1.91 -12.07 -15.70
C ASN A 100 1.35 -12.44 -14.31
N PHE A 101 0.21 -13.12 -14.22
CA PHE A 101 -0.42 -13.42 -12.93
C PHE A 101 0.22 -14.62 -12.19
N VAL A 102 0.97 -15.49 -12.89
CA VAL A 102 1.58 -16.70 -12.29
C VAL A 102 2.95 -16.42 -11.66
N HIS A 103 3.72 -15.47 -12.19
CA HIS A 103 5.08 -15.19 -11.70
C HIS A 103 5.15 -14.50 -10.33
N ILE A 104 4.13 -13.75 -9.93
CA ILE A 104 4.12 -13.03 -8.64
C ILE A 104 4.02 -13.99 -7.44
N LEU A 105 3.47 -15.20 -7.64
CA LEU A 105 3.44 -16.23 -6.61
C LEU A 105 4.74 -17.03 -6.55
N GLU A 106 5.39 -17.26 -7.68
CA GLU A 106 6.59 -18.08 -7.80
C GLU A 106 7.90 -17.34 -7.45
N ASP A 107 7.96 -16.01 -7.68
CA ASP A 107 9.19 -15.22 -7.46
C ASP A 107 9.40 -14.77 -5.99
N ASN A 108 8.67 -15.35 -5.05
CA ASN A 108 8.94 -15.25 -3.60
C ASN A 108 10.20 -16.05 -3.18
N GLY A 109 11.13 -16.26 -4.10
CA GLY A 109 12.30 -17.13 -3.96
C GLY A 109 13.38 -16.63 -3.00
N ASN A 110 13.25 -15.43 -2.42
CA ASN A 110 14.28 -14.84 -1.56
C ASN A 110 13.76 -14.16 -0.29
N LEU A 111 12.62 -14.62 0.24
CA LEU A 111 12.13 -14.15 1.52
C LEU A 111 12.32 -15.25 2.55
N ASP A 112 13.14 -14.98 3.57
CA ASP A 112 13.17 -15.65 4.88
C ASP A 112 11.80 -15.58 5.63
N GLN A 113 10.69 -15.42 4.91
CA GLN A 113 9.31 -15.27 5.39
C GLN A 113 8.43 -16.52 5.19
N LYS A 114 9.02 -17.69 4.94
CA LYS A 114 8.25 -18.96 4.96
C LYS A 114 7.51 -19.19 6.29
N THR A 115 7.95 -18.56 7.37
CA THR A 115 7.31 -18.67 8.69
C THR A 115 6.11 -17.73 8.88
N ASN A 116 6.05 -16.58 8.19
CA ASN A 116 4.95 -15.60 8.34
C ASN A 116 3.80 -15.78 7.33
N SER A 117 4.06 -16.38 6.17
CA SER A 117 3.07 -16.59 5.10
C SER A 117 1.98 -17.61 5.48
N ILE A 118 2.30 -18.59 6.33
CA ILE A 118 1.35 -19.62 6.80
C ILE A 118 0.26 -19.01 7.70
N GLY A 119 0.61 -18.02 8.54
CA GLY A 119 -0.35 -17.32 9.41
C GLY A 119 -1.30 -16.44 8.62
N LEU A 120 -0.78 -15.67 7.65
CA LEU A 120 -1.59 -14.74 6.86
C LEU A 120 -2.64 -15.47 6.00
N GLN A 121 -2.28 -16.61 5.40
CA GLN A 121 -3.23 -17.43 4.63
C GLN A 121 -4.40 -17.94 5.48
N LYS A 122 -4.19 -18.25 6.76
CA LYS A 122 -5.27 -18.69 7.67
C LYS A 122 -6.31 -17.59 7.87
N PHE A 123 -5.86 -16.34 8.03
CA PHE A 123 -6.75 -15.19 8.24
C PHE A 123 -7.47 -14.78 6.95
N VAL A 124 -6.82 -14.87 5.80
CA VAL A 124 -7.46 -14.61 4.50
C VAL A 124 -8.51 -15.67 4.17
N LYS A 125 -8.30 -16.94 4.55
CA LYS A 125 -9.31 -18.02 4.40
C LYS A 125 -10.55 -17.81 5.25
N ALA A 126 -10.48 -17.03 6.33
CA ALA A 126 -11.63 -16.69 7.17
C ALA A 126 -12.53 -15.59 6.56
N LEU A 127 -12.08 -14.94 5.48
CA LEU A 127 -12.85 -13.91 4.79
C LEU A 127 -13.77 -14.51 3.72
N GLU A 128 -14.97 -13.94 3.61
CA GLU A 128 -15.88 -14.20 2.50
C GLU A 128 -15.20 -13.88 1.15
N PRO A 129 -15.41 -14.66 0.08
CA PRO A 129 -14.79 -14.40 -1.23
C PRO A 129 -14.99 -12.98 -1.75
N LEU A 130 -16.15 -12.37 -1.45
CA LEU A 130 -16.43 -10.98 -1.79
C LEU A 130 -15.56 -10.00 -0.99
N CYS A 131 -15.28 -10.27 0.29
CA CYS A 131 -14.34 -9.48 1.08
C CYS A 131 -12.94 -9.51 0.48
N ILE A 132 -12.47 -10.67 0.03
CA ILE A 132 -11.17 -10.80 -0.62
C ILE A 132 -11.11 -9.94 -1.88
N LYS A 133 -12.13 -10.00 -2.75
CA LYS A 133 -12.21 -9.18 -3.98
C LYS A 133 -12.24 -7.67 -3.68
N ILE A 134 -13.02 -7.24 -2.70
CA ILE A 134 -13.10 -5.82 -2.30
C ILE A 134 -11.74 -5.35 -1.76
N ILE A 135 -11.11 -6.15 -0.90
CA ILE A 135 -9.80 -5.82 -0.33
C ILE A 135 -8.73 -5.80 -1.42
N ASP A 136 -8.74 -6.74 -2.34
CA ASP A 136 -7.85 -6.79 -3.50
C ASP A 136 -7.96 -5.51 -4.34
N LEU A 137 -9.18 -5.15 -4.77
CA LEU A 137 -9.39 -3.95 -5.58
C LEU A 137 -8.97 -2.69 -4.84
N LEU A 138 -9.40 -2.52 -3.60
CA LEU A 138 -9.15 -1.29 -2.86
C LEU A 138 -7.70 -1.20 -2.39
N TYR A 139 -7.14 -2.21 -1.75
CA TYR A 139 -5.83 -2.08 -1.08
C TYR A 139 -4.66 -2.45 -1.98
N PHE A 140 -4.82 -3.40 -2.90
CA PHE A 140 -3.72 -3.92 -3.70
C PHE A 140 -3.73 -3.34 -5.12
N LYS A 141 -4.89 -3.30 -5.79
CA LYS A 141 -5.01 -2.79 -7.16
C LYS A 141 -5.25 -1.28 -7.24
N GLY A 142 -5.45 -0.62 -6.10
CA GLY A 142 -5.50 0.83 -6.04
C GLY A 142 -6.80 1.48 -6.53
N TYR A 143 -7.87 0.70 -6.66
CA TYR A 143 -9.19 1.20 -7.08
C TYR A 143 -9.75 2.12 -5.99
N THR A 144 -10.42 3.19 -6.39
CA THR A 144 -11.33 3.94 -5.53
C THR A 144 -12.55 3.08 -5.20
N GLN A 145 -13.28 3.49 -4.15
CA GLN A 145 -14.56 2.85 -3.82
C GLN A 145 -15.58 2.94 -4.97
N VAL A 146 -15.49 3.99 -5.81
CA VAL A 146 -16.34 4.15 -7.00
C VAL A 146 -15.91 3.18 -8.10
N GLU A 147 -14.62 3.15 -8.46
CA GLU A 147 -14.12 2.21 -9.48
C GLU A 147 -14.35 0.75 -9.05
N ALA A 148 -14.23 0.42 -7.76
CA ALA A 148 -14.54 -0.92 -7.25
C ALA A 148 -16.04 -1.24 -7.27
N SER A 149 -16.90 -0.24 -7.05
CA SER A 149 -18.36 -0.36 -7.20
C SER A 149 -18.73 -0.68 -8.64
N GLU A 150 -18.14 0.02 -9.60
CA GLU A 150 -18.33 -0.22 -11.04
C GLU A 150 -17.78 -1.59 -11.46
N THR A 151 -16.56 -1.93 -11.03
CA THR A 151 -15.87 -3.20 -11.40
C THR A 151 -16.59 -4.44 -10.88
N LEU A 152 -17.18 -4.36 -9.69
CA LEU A 152 -17.89 -5.48 -9.08
C LEU A 152 -19.40 -5.46 -9.32
N GLU A 153 -19.93 -4.42 -9.99
CA GLU A 153 -21.37 -4.17 -10.17
C GLU A 153 -22.15 -4.17 -8.85
N ILE A 154 -21.54 -3.61 -7.78
CA ILE A 154 -22.11 -3.55 -6.43
C ILE A 154 -22.30 -2.08 -6.05
N PRO A 155 -23.43 -1.67 -5.44
CA PRO A 155 -23.64 -0.29 -5.02
C PRO A 155 -22.53 0.26 -4.12
N LEU A 156 -22.14 1.52 -4.32
CA LEU A 156 -21.07 2.19 -3.55
C LEU A 156 -21.27 2.11 -2.03
N GLY A 157 -22.52 2.24 -1.56
CA GLY A 157 -22.86 2.10 -0.15
C GLY A 157 -22.56 0.69 0.40
N THR A 158 -22.77 -0.33 -0.42
CA THR A 158 -22.45 -1.73 -0.11
C THR A 158 -20.95 -1.95 -0.10
N ILE A 159 -20.20 -1.39 -1.06
CA ILE A 159 -18.72 -1.44 -1.04
C ILE A 159 -18.16 -0.84 0.25
N LYS A 160 -18.63 0.35 0.65
CA LYS A 160 -18.20 1.00 1.90
C LYS A 160 -18.48 0.15 3.14
N THR A 161 -19.72 -0.35 3.24
CA THR A 161 -20.15 -1.15 4.40
C THR A 161 -19.41 -2.48 4.46
N ARG A 162 -19.33 -3.20 3.34
CA ARG A 162 -18.60 -4.48 3.25
C ARG A 162 -17.13 -4.28 3.56
N ASN A 163 -16.45 -3.31 2.95
CA ASN A 163 -15.05 -3.03 3.23
C ASN A 163 -14.79 -2.84 4.73
N ARG A 164 -15.59 -2.01 5.40
CA ARG A 164 -15.48 -1.79 6.85
C ARG A 164 -15.62 -3.11 7.62
N ASN A 165 -16.61 -3.92 7.29
CA ASN A 165 -16.86 -5.19 7.96
C ASN A 165 -15.71 -6.19 7.73
N CYS A 166 -15.22 -6.32 6.50
CA CYS A 166 -14.10 -7.21 6.15
C CYS A 166 -12.83 -6.84 6.95
N LEU A 167 -12.51 -5.54 7.08
CA LEU A 167 -11.37 -5.09 7.87
C LEU A 167 -11.53 -5.36 9.37
N ASN A 168 -12.75 -5.24 9.89
CA ASN A 168 -13.04 -5.57 11.29
C ASN A 168 -12.86 -7.07 11.56
N THR A 169 -13.34 -7.93 10.66
CA THR A 169 -13.12 -9.39 10.74
C THR A 169 -11.64 -9.74 10.70
N LEU A 170 -10.87 -9.14 9.79
CA LEU A 170 -9.41 -9.33 9.76
C LEU A 170 -8.75 -8.94 11.09
N ARG A 171 -9.10 -7.76 11.63
CA ARG A 171 -8.54 -7.30 12.91
C ARG A 171 -8.83 -8.25 14.06
N GLN A 172 -10.06 -8.75 14.17
CA GLN A 172 -10.44 -9.72 15.20
C GLN A 172 -9.64 -11.01 15.04
N SER A 173 -9.57 -11.54 13.82
CA SER A 173 -8.85 -12.78 13.56
C SER A 173 -7.36 -12.72 13.90
N MET A 174 -6.74 -11.54 13.82
CA MET A 174 -5.32 -11.32 14.17
C MET A 174 -5.07 -11.10 15.67
N GLN A 175 -6.12 -10.96 16.48
CA GLN A 175 -6.02 -10.80 17.94
C GLN A 175 -6.16 -12.14 18.69
N ASP A 176 -6.60 -13.19 17.99
CA ASP A 176 -6.72 -14.58 18.47
C ASP A 176 -5.47 -15.42 18.09
#